data_AF-A0A1B1K3B0-F1
#
_entry.id   AF-A0A1B1K3B0-F1
#
_cell.length_a   1.000
_cell.length_b   1.000
_cell.length_c   1.000
_cell.angle_alpha   90.00
_cell.angle_beta   90.00
_cell.angle_gamma   90.00
#
_symmetry.space_group_name_H-M   'P 1'
#
loop_
_entity.id
_entity.type
_entity.pdbx_description
1 polymer ?
#
loop_
_entity_poly.entity_id
_entity_poly.type
_entity_poly.pdbx_seq_one_letter_code
_entity_poly.pdbx_strand_id
1 'polypeptide(L)'
;MANESPKPRAGSRFLDAFLQSPFAGLAPWILMSLLSGPGRFEESVATALGLSILFLFLSHRRGGTLKPLEVFDILYFGCLAAIGLFASDDLITWLEKWSGEMSSLALVAFAFGSLLLRSPFTLPYAKETTPEEYWTSPLFLRVNQLITLVWALSFTVSAAAGLYGDLVLDQPDNFWTGWIIPIGALLFALSFTEWYPDVASAQAPREPGEPQEVAPPLVKLFDFLPPFVVGVGIAMLVTDNDPDWLGITLIVVGAVGTAALRRADTQSRSSSAA
;
A
#
# COMPACT_ATOMS: atom_id res chain seq x y z
N MET A 1 12.13 40.45 -16.83
CA MET A 1 11.39 40.15 -15.58
C MET A 1 11.34 38.64 -15.45
N ALA A 2 12.20 38.05 -14.63
CA ALA A 2 12.23 36.62 -14.39
C ALA A 2 10.96 36.24 -13.61
N ASN A 3 10.15 35.36 -14.19
CA ASN A 3 8.95 34.85 -13.57
C ASN A 3 9.39 33.84 -12.51
N GLU A 4 9.64 34.30 -11.28
CA GLU A 4 9.91 33.41 -10.15
C GLU A 4 8.66 32.56 -9.91
N SER A 5 8.71 31.30 -10.33
CA SER A 5 7.67 30.33 -10.01
C SER A 5 7.56 30.22 -8.49
N PRO A 6 6.36 30.36 -7.90
CA PRO A 6 6.20 30.38 -6.46
C PRO A 6 6.70 29.06 -5.85
N LYS A 7 7.60 29.15 -4.87
CA LYS A 7 8.10 28.01 -4.11
C LYS A 7 6.91 27.22 -3.51
N PRO A 8 6.78 25.91 -3.79
CA PRO A 8 5.67 25.12 -3.27
C PRO A 8 5.69 25.12 -1.73
N ARG A 9 4.52 25.37 -1.11
CA ARG A 9 4.36 25.34 0.36
C ARG A 9 4.66 23.93 0.86
N ALA A 10 5.28 23.77 2.03
CA ALA A 10 5.66 22.46 2.57
C ALA A 10 4.53 21.39 2.56
N GLY A 11 3.27 21.80 2.77
CA GLY A 11 2.11 20.91 2.67
C GLY A 11 1.79 20.43 1.24
N SER A 12 2.10 21.21 0.19
CA SER A 12 1.97 20.73 -1.20
C SER A 12 2.94 19.58 -1.48
N ARG A 13 4.18 19.67 -0.97
CA ARG A 13 5.21 18.64 -1.18
C ARG A 13 4.87 17.29 -0.57
N PHE A 14 4.25 17.28 0.62
CA PHE A 14 3.77 16.03 1.24
C PHE A 14 2.58 15.43 0.49
N LEU A 15 1.61 16.26 0.10
CA LEU A 15 0.49 15.80 -0.71
C LEU A 15 0.94 15.28 -2.08
N ASP A 16 1.93 15.90 -2.71
CA ASP A 16 2.52 15.45 -3.96
C ASP A 16 3.18 14.08 -3.78
N ALA A 17 4.03 13.93 -2.76
CA ALA A 17 4.67 12.65 -2.44
C ALA A 17 3.66 11.54 -2.12
N PHE A 18 2.58 11.86 -1.40
CA PHE A 18 1.51 10.90 -1.11
C PHE A 18 0.76 10.49 -2.39
N LEU A 19 0.31 11.43 -3.21
CA LEU A 19 -0.43 11.16 -4.46
C LEU A 19 0.42 10.43 -5.52
N GLN A 20 1.73 10.60 -5.47
CA GLN A 20 2.69 9.88 -6.33
C GLN A 20 3.01 8.47 -5.79
N SER A 21 2.65 8.18 -4.54
CA SER A 21 2.86 6.85 -3.97
C SER A 21 1.76 5.87 -4.40
N PRO A 22 2.06 4.56 -4.57
CA PRO A 22 1.05 3.52 -4.75
C PRO A 22 0.00 3.48 -3.63
N PHE A 23 0.32 3.99 -2.43
CA PHE A 23 -0.58 4.03 -1.29
C PHE A 23 -1.79 4.95 -1.51
N ALA A 24 -1.66 6.03 -2.29
CA ALA A 24 -2.80 6.89 -2.59
C ALA A 24 -3.90 6.15 -3.37
N GLY A 25 -3.54 5.24 -4.26
CA GLY A 25 -4.52 4.40 -4.97
C GLY A 25 -5.17 3.34 -4.08
N LEU A 26 -4.63 3.08 -2.89
CA LEU A 26 -5.19 2.12 -1.93
C LEU A 26 -6.04 2.76 -0.85
N ALA A 27 -5.92 4.07 -0.66
CA ALA A 27 -6.64 4.78 0.38
C ALA A 27 -8.18 4.70 0.27
N PRO A 28 -8.82 4.75 -0.93
CA PRO A 28 -10.26 4.51 -1.04
C PRO A 28 -10.70 3.13 -0.55
N TRP A 29 -9.91 2.10 -0.83
CA TRP A 29 -10.16 0.72 -0.38
C TRP A 29 -10.03 0.57 1.13
N ILE A 30 -8.99 1.17 1.70
CA ILE A 30 -8.79 1.22 3.16
C ILE A 30 -9.96 1.95 3.83
N LEU A 31 -10.38 3.08 3.25
CA LEU A 31 -11.50 3.85 3.79
C LEU A 31 -12.81 3.08 3.72
N MET A 32 -13.08 2.37 2.63
CA MET A 32 -14.24 1.49 2.54
C MET A 32 -14.17 0.42 3.63
N SER A 33 -13.04 -0.28 3.77
CA SER A 33 -12.85 -1.32 4.78
C SER A 33 -13.06 -0.82 6.22
N LEU A 34 -12.65 0.42 6.53
CA LEU A 34 -12.88 1.03 7.85
C LEU A 34 -14.35 1.42 8.10
N LEU A 35 -15.09 1.73 7.04
CA LEU A 35 -16.47 2.21 7.14
C LEU A 35 -17.51 1.10 6.92
N SER A 36 -17.11 -0.02 6.34
CA SER A 36 -17.96 -1.20 6.16
C SER A 36 -18.46 -1.71 7.52
N GLY A 37 -19.72 -2.09 7.56
CA GLY A 37 -20.41 -2.60 8.74
C GLY A 37 -21.92 -2.64 8.53
N PRO A 38 -22.68 -3.30 9.42
CA PRO A 38 -24.12 -3.47 9.27
C PRO A 38 -24.85 -2.13 9.10
N GLY A 39 -25.62 -1.98 8.03
CA GLY A 39 -26.38 -0.76 7.72
C GLY A 39 -25.55 0.44 7.23
N ARG A 40 -24.26 0.25 6.94
CA ARG A 40 -23.33 1.34 6.55
C ARG A 40 -22.82 1.23 5.12
N PHE A 41 -23.40 0.33 4.31
CA PHE A 41 -22.96 0.06 2.94
C PHE A 41 -22.94 1.32 2.06
N GLU A 42 -24.04 2.07 2.05
CA GLU A 42 -24.15 3.27 1.20
C GLU A 42 -23.12 4.34 1.61
N GLU A 43 -22.93 4.54 2.91
CA GLU A 43 -21.96 5.50 3.44
C GLU A 43 -20.53 5.11 3.09
N SER A 44 -20.16 3.83 3.25
CA SER A 44 -18.81 3.34 2.96
C SER A 44 -18.48 3.45 1.47
N VAL A 45 -19.40 3.04 0.61
CA VAL A 45 -19.25 3.09 -0.85
C VAL A 45 -19.23 4.54 -1.36
N ALA A 46 -20.14 5.40 -0.88
CA ALA A 46 -20.17 6.80 -1.29
C ALA A 46 -18.90 7.55 -0.87
N THR A 47 -18.40 7.28 0.33
CA THR A 47 -17.16 7.90 0.82
C THR A 47 -15.94 7.42 0.03
N ALA A 48 -15.86 6.11 -0.24
CA ALA A 48 -14.78 5.55 -1.07
C ALA A 48 -14.81 6.13 -2.49
N LEU A 49 -15.98 6.16 -3.14
CA LEU A 49 -16.15 6.75 -4.46
C LEU A 49 -15.80 8.25 -4.48
N GLY A 50 -16.25 8.99 -3.47
CA GLY A 50 -15.93 10.41 -3.30
C GLY A 50 -14.42 10.64 -3.18
N LEU A 51 -13.72 9.79 -2.42
CA LEU A 51 -12.26 9.86 -2.29
C LEU A 51 -11.55 9.51 -3.60
N SER A 52 -11.99 8.48 -4.33
CA SER A 52 -11.44 8.12 -5.63
C SER A 52 -11.58 9.24 -6.65
N ILE A 53 -12.76 9.87 -6.73
CA ILE A 53 -13.00 11.03 -7.60
C ILE A 53 -12.12 12.21 -7.18
N LEU A 54 -11.99 12.46 -5.87
CA LEU A 54 -11.14 13.54 -5.35
C LEU A 54 -9.68 13.33 -5.73
N PHE A 55 -9.15 12.11 -5.58
CA PHE A 55 -7.76 11.81 -5.93
C PHE A 55 -7.51 11.90 -7.42
N LEU A 56 -8.40 11.35 -8.26
CA LEU A 56 -8.28 11.50 -9.71
C LEU A 56 -8.32 12.97 -10.13
N PHE A 57 -9.22 13.76 -9.52
CA PHE A 57 -9.29 15.20 -9.76
C PHE A 57 -8.02 15.95 -9.34
N LEU A 58 -7.47 15.65 -8.15
CA LEU A 58 -6.24 16.27 -7.64
C LEU A 58 -5.02 15.87 -8.47
N SER A 59 -4.91 14.59 -8.84
CA SER A 59 -3.88 14.04 -9.73
C SER A 59 -3.89 14.75 -11.07
N HIS A 60 -5.07 14.85 -11.71
CA HIS A 60 -5.23 15.54 -12.99
C HIS A 60 -4.94 17.04 -12.90
N ARG A 61 -5.41 17.72 -11.84
CA ARG A 61 -5.14 19.15 -11.60
C ARG A 61 -3.66 19.47 -11.42
N ARG A 62 -2.85 18.50 -11.00
CA ARG A 62 -1.40 18.64 -10.83
C ARG A 62 -0.59 18.17 -12.03
N GLY A 63 -1.25 17.84 -13.15
CA GLY A 63 -0.61 17.37 -14.37
C GLY A 63 -0.16 15.91 -14.32
N GLY A 64 -0.67 15.13 -13.36
CA GLY A 64 -0.44 13.69 -13.28
C GLY A 64 -1.09 12.92 -14.44
N THR A 65 -0.59 11.71 -14.69
CA THR A 65 -1.16 10.83 -15.71
C THR A 65 -2.33 10.03 -15.15
N LEU A 66 -3.26 9.60 -16.01
CA LEU A 66 -4.34 8.71 -15.57
C LEU A 66 -3.77 7.36 -15.16
N LYS A 67 -3.95 7.01 -13.89
CA LYS A 67 -3.41 5.77 -13.32
C LYS A 67 -4.47 4.67 -13.42
N PRO A 68 -4.12 3.45 -13.87
CA PRO A 68 -5.06 2.34 -14.01
C PRO A 68 -5.82 2.02 -12.72
N LEU A 69 -5.17 2.16 -11.56
CA LEU A 69 -5.78 1.93 -10.26
C LEU A 69 -6.85 2.99 -9.96
N GLU A 70 -6.58 4.28 -10.17
CA GLU A 70 -7.58 5.35 -10.00
C GLU A 70 -8.83 5.15 -10.86
N VAL A 71 -8.65 4.71 -12.12
CA VAL A 71 -9.77 4.38 -13.02
C VAL A 71 -10.52 3.15 -12.52
N PHE A 72 -9.80 2.11 -12.08
CA PHE A 72 -10.38 0.91 -11.52
C PHE A 72 -11.20 1.21 -10.25
N ASP A 73 -10.70 2.08 -9.37
CA ASP A 73 -11.40 2.52 -8.16
C ASP A 73 -12.74 3.18 -8.49
N ILE A 74 -12.74 4.15 -9.42
CA ILE A 74 -13.97 4.85 -9.83
C ILE A 74 -14.96 3.88 -10.47
N LEU A 75 -14.49 2.96 -11.32
CA LEU A 75 -15.36 1.96 -11.94
C LEU A 75 -15.94 1.02 -10.89
N TYR A 76 -15.12 0.49 -9.99
CA TYR A 76 -15.54 -0.46 -8.97
C TYR A 76 -16.53 0.16 -7.98
N PHE A 77 -16.17 1.28 -7.35
CA PHE A 77 -17.05 1.96 -6.40
C PHE A 77 -18.26 2.61 -7.09
N GLY A 78 -18.12 3.05 -8.35
CA GLY A 78 -19.25 3.52 -9.14
C GLY A 78 -20.26 2.41 -9.42
N CYS A 79 -19.79 1.20 -9.74
CA CYS A 79 -20.65 0.02 -9.88
C CYS A 79 -21.33 -0.34 -8.54
N LEU A 80 -20.59 -0.36 -7.42
CA LEU A 80 -21.19 -0.63 -6.10
C LEU A 80 -22.22 0.44 -5.71
N ALA A 81 -21.94 1.71 -5.98
CA ALA A 81 -22.87 2.81 -5.70
C ALA A 81 -24.14 2.68 -6.54
N ALA A 82 -24.00 2.38 -7.84
CA ALA A 82 -25.14 2.14 -8.71
C ALA A 82 -25.97 0.93 -8.23
N ILE A 83 -25.32 -0.15 -7.81
CA ILE A 83 -26.02 -1.31 -7.24
C ILE A 83 -26.75 -0.90 -5.96
N GLY A 84 -26.10 -0.19 -5.04
CA GLY A 84 -26.74 0.31 -3.81
C GLY A 84 -28.01 1.14 -4.07
N LEU A 85 -28.02 1.95 -5.13
CA LEU A 85 -29.19 2.77 -5.48
C LEU A 85 -30.37 2.01 -6.10
N PHE A 86 -30.13 0.85 -6.72
CA PHE A 86 -31.15 0.13 -7.50
C PHE A 86 -31.41 -1.32 -7.03
N ALA A 87 -30.63 -1.83 -6.08
CA ALA A 87 -30.74 -3.18 -5.55
C ALA A 87 -31.93 -3.33 -4.58
N SER A 88 -32.38 -4.57 -4.40
CA SER A 88 -33.30 -4.92 -3.31
C SER A 88 -32.56 -4.99 -1.97
N ASP A 89 -33.30 -4.83 -0.86
CA ASP A 89 -32.77 -4.93 0.50
C ASP A 89 -32.03 -6.26 0.76
N ASP A 90 -32.52 -7.38 0.18
CA ASP A 90 -31.86 -8.68 0.24
C ASP A 90 -30.47 -8.68 -0.41
N LEU A 91 -30.34 -8.00 -1.56
CA LEU A 91 -29.06 -7.89 -2.28
C LEU A 91 -28.11 -6.94 -1.55
N ILE A 92 -28.61 -5.85 -0.98
CA ILE A 92 -27.82 -4.94 -0.14
C ILE A 92 -27.30 -5.68 1.09
N THR A 93 -28.15 -6.45 1.78
CA THR A 93 -27.74 -7.26 2.94
C THR A 93 -26.68 -8.29 2.56
N TRP A 94 -26.81 -8.92 1.38
CA TRP A 94 -25.78 -9.83 0.87
C TRP A 94 -24.47 -9.11 0.57
N LEU A 95 -24.52 -7.91 -0.02
CA LEU A 95 -23.33 -7.08 -0.28
C LEU A 95 -22.69 -6.55 1.00
N GLU A 96 -23.47 -6.19 2.02
CA GLU A 96 -22.94 -5.83 3.34
C GLU A 96 -22.06 -6.94 3.91
N LYS A 97 -22.46 -8.19 3.68
CA LYS A 97 -21.69 -9.35 4.12
C LYS A 97 -20.46 -9.65 3.26
N TRP A 98 -20.56 -9.53 1.93
CA TRP A 98 -19.53 -10.05 1.01
C TRP A 98 -18.71 -8.97 0.29
N SER A 99 -19.04 -7.69 0.48
CA SER A 99 -18.37 -6.60 -0.23
C SER A 99 -16.88 -6.49 0.12
N GLY A 100 -16.48 -6.84 1.34
CA GLY A 100 -15.08 -6.87 1.77
C GLY A 100 -14.25 -7.90 1.00
N GLU A 101 -14.78 -9.11 0.89
CA GLU A 101 -14.15 -10.24 0.22
C GLU A 101 -14.14 -10.01 -1.29
N MET A 102 -15.25 -9.51 -1.83
CA MET A 102 -15.35 -9.12 -3.24
C MET A 102 -14.35 -8.03 -3.59
N SER A 103 -14.16 -7.04 -2.72
CA SER A 103 -13.19 -5.95 -2.92
C SER A 103 -11.76 -6.47 -2.88
N SER A 104 -11.45 -7.34 -1.92
CA SER A 104 -10.15 -7.98 -1.80
C SER A 104 -9.82 -8.82 -3.04
N LEU A 105 -10.78 -9.61 -3.52
CA LEU A 105 -10.64 -10.38 -4.75
C LEU A 105 -10.55 -9.50 -6.00
N ALA A 106 -11.26 -8.37 -6.03
CA ALA A 106 -11.19 -7.40 -7.12
C ALA A 106 -9.78 -6.80 -7.23
N LEU A 107 -9.15 -6.43 -6.11
CA LEU A 107 -7.77 -5.95 -6.08
C LEU A 107 -6.76 -7.02 -6.52
N VAL A 108 -6.93 -8.26 -6.07
CA VAL A 108 -6.10 -9.40 -6.53
C VAL A 108 -6.23 -9.57 -8.04
N ALA A 109 -7.45 -9.62 -8.55
CA ALA A 109 -7.73 -9.79 -9.97
C ALA A 109 -7.18 -8.62 -10.80
N PHE A 110 -7.32 -7.38 -10.31
CA PHE A 110 -6.75 -6.21 -10.94
C PHE A 110 -5.22 -6.26 -11.00
N ALA A 111 -4.56 -6.58 -9.89
CA ALA A 111 -3.10 -6.62 -9.82
C ALA A 111 -2.52 -7.70 -10.74
N PHE A 112 -3.02 -8.94 -10.67
CA PHE A 112 -2.61 -10.00 -11.59
C PHE A 112 -3.03 -9.74 -13.03
N GLY A 113 -4.21 -9.16 -13.26
CA GLY A 113 -4.67 -8.74 -14.58
C GLY A 113 -3.71 -7.74 -15.23
N SER A 114 -3.20 -6.78 -14.44
CA SER A 114 -2.19 -5.81 -14.92
C SER A 114 -0.89 -6.50 -15.37
N LEU A 115 -0.46 -7.54 -14.66
CA LEU A 115 0.71 -8.36 -15.03
C LEU A 115 0.44 -9.18 -16.30
N LEU A 116 -0.73 -9.80 -16.39
CA LEU A 116 -1.13 -10.64 -17.52
C LEU A 116 -1.22 -9.82 -18.82
N LEU A 117 -1.73 -8.58 -18.71
CA LEU A 117 -1.78 -7.60 -19.80
C LEU A 117 -0.41 -6.97 -20.10
N ARG A 118 0.66 -7.37 -19.39
CA ARG A 118 2.03 -6.83 -19.49
C ARG A 118 2.12 -5.32 -19.26
N SER A 119 1.16 -4.77 -18.50
CA SER A 119 1.09 -3.36 -18.15
C SER A 119 0.95 -3.24 -16.63
N PRO A 120 2.03 -3.46 -15.86
CA PRO A 120 1.99 -3.51 -14.40
C PRO A 120 1.40 -2.22 -13.83
N PHE A 121 0.45 -2.30 -12.90
CA PHE A 121 -0.27 -1.11 -12.43
C PHE A 121 0.65 -0.09 -11.72
N THR A 122 1.83 -0.50 -11.27
CA THR A 122 2.81 0.38 -10.63
C THR A 122 3.59 1.23 -11.64
N LEU A 123 3.60 0.85 -12.91
CA LEU A 123 4.42 1.48 -13.95
C LEU A 123 4.12 2.99 -14.13
N PRO A 124 2.87 3.46 -14.16
CA PRO A 124 2.57 4.89 -14.25
C PRO A 124 3.06 5.70 -13.04
N TYR A 125 3.00 5.13 -11.82
CA TYR A 125 3.54 5.76 -10.62
C TYR A 125 5.06 5.89 -10.69
N ALA A 126 5.75 4.84 -11.14
CA ALA A 126 7.20 4.86 -11.30
C ALA A 126 7.67 5.88 -12.36
N LYS A 127 6.89 6.08 -13.43
CA LYS A 127 7.19 7.07 -14.47
C LYS A 127 7.15 8.51 -13.97
N GLU A 128 6.30 8.82 -12.98
CA GLU A 128 6.22 10.17 -12.40
C GLU A 128 7.45 10.56 -11.58
N THR A 129 8.22 9.58 -11.11
CA THR A 129 9.40 9.78 -10.25
C THR A 129 10.73 9.45 -10.95
N THR A 130 10.67 8.85 -12.14
CA THR A 130 11.85 8.39 -12.89
C THR A 130 12.03 9.20 -14.18
N PRO A 131 13.25 9.62 -14.55
CA PRO A 131 13.51 10.29 -15.83
C PRO A 131 13.03 9.48 -17.04
N GLU A 132 12.50 10.18 -18.06
CA GLU A 132 11.89 9.56 -19.24
C GLU A 132 12.83 8.62 -20.01
N GLU A 133 14.14 8.89 -19.96
CA GLU A 133 15.19 8.07 -20.60
C GLU A 133 15.22 6.62 -20.09
N TYR A 134 14.79 6.36 -18.85
CA TYR A 134 14.77 5.03 -18.27
C TYR A 134 13.45 4.28 -18.48
N TRP A 135 12.39 4.95 -18.95
CA TRP A 135 11.03 4.40 -19.01
C TRP A 135 10.90 3.13 -19.87
N THR A 136 11.78 2.99 -20.86
CA THR A 136 11.83 1.84 -21.78
C THR A 136 12.95 0.86 -21.45
N SER A 137 13.76 1.14 -20.42
CA SER A 137 14.88 0.27 -20.07
C SER A 137 14.37 -1.10 -19.57
N PRO A 138 15.02 -2.21 -19.96
CA PRO A 138 14.63 -3.54 -19.51
C PRO A 138 14.66 -3.69 -17.99
N LEU A 139 15.60 -3.00 -17.32
CA LEU A 139 15.73 -2.97 -15.86
C LEU A 139 14.49 -2.33 -15.23
N PHE A 140 14.11 -1.12 -15.67
CA PHE A 140 12.95 -0.40 -15.14
C PHE A 140 11.65 -1.19 -15.30
N LEU A 141 11.44 -1.81 -16.47
CA LEU A 141 10.26 -2.64 -16.71
C LEU A 141 10.24 -3.89 -15.82
N ARG A 142 11.39 -4.56 -15.64
CA ARG A 142 11.50 -5.74 -14.77
C ARG A 142 11.29 -5.42 -13.30
N VAL A 143 11.83 -4.29 -12.83
CA VAL A 143 11.60 -3.80 -11.46
C VAL A 143 10.12 -3.59 -11.21
N ASN A 144 9.42 -2.88 -12.11
CA ASN A 144 7.99 -2.64 -11.97
C ASN A 144 7.13 -3.91 -12.05
N GLN A 145 7.52 -4.90 -12.87
CA GLN A 145 6.87 -6.21 -12.90
C GLN A 145 6.99 -6.93 -11.55
N LEU A 146 8.18 -6.94 -10.94
CA LEU A 146 8.39 -7.60 -9.66
C LEU A 146 7.71 -6.87 -8.50
N ILE A 147 7.75 -5.54 -8.48
CA ILE A 147 7.01 -4.74 -7.50
C ILE A 147 5.51 -5.02 -7.63
N THR A 148 4.95 -4.99 -8.85
CA THR A 148 3.53 -5.31 -9.07
C THR A 148 3.20 -6.74 -8.63
N LEU A 149 4.09 -7.71 -8.85
CA LEU A 149 3.90 -9.09 -8.37
C LEU A 149 3.84 -9.16 -6.84
N VAL A 150 4.73 -8.45 -6.14
CA VAL A 150 4.71 -8.39 -4.66
C VAL A 150 3.42 -7.76 -4.16
N TRP A 151 2.92 -6.71 -4.82
CA TRP A 151 1.60 -6.15 -4.51
C TRP A 151 0.47 -7.17 -4.73
N ALA A 152 0.46 -7.86 -5.88
CA ALA A 152 -0.55 -8.89 -6.17
C ALA A 152 -0.54 -10.02 -5.13
N LEU A 153 0.64 -10.49 -4.73
CA LEU A 153 0.81 -11.48 -3.67
C LEU A 153 0.34 -10.95 -2.32
N SER A 154 0.62 -9.68 -2.01
CA SER A 154 0.20 -9.06 -0.75
C SER A 154 -1.31 -8.93 -0.66
N PHE A 155 -1.98 -8.50 -1.74
CA PHE A 155 -3.45 -8.54 -1.81
C PHE A 155 -4.00 -9.96 -1.69
N THR A 156 -3.29 -10.96 -2.24
CA THR A 156 -3.71 -12.36 -2.14
C THR A 156 -3.61 -12.86 -0.71
N VAL A 157 -2.55 -12.50 0.01
CA VAL A 157 -2.40 -12.80 1.44
C VAL A 157 -3.52 -12.13 2.24
N SER A 158 -3.81 -10.85 1.98
CA SER A 158 -4.91 -10.13 2.64
C SER A 158 -6.27 -10.79 2.38
N ALA A 159 -6.57 -11.12 1.12
CA ALA A 159 -7.82 -11.76 0.72
C ALA A 159 -7.95 -13.17 1.33
N ALA A 160 -6.88 -13.95 1.34
CA ALA A 160 -6.86 -15.29 1.93
C ALA A 160 -7.01 -15.24 3.45
N ALA A 161 -6.41 -14.26 4.11
CA ALA A 161 -6.57 -14.03 5.54
C ALA A 161 -8.03 -13.67 5.86
N GLY A 162 -8.61 -12.67 5.18
CA GLY A 162 -10.02 -12.30 5.35
C GLY A 162 -10.96 -13.48 5.14
N LEU A 163 -10.82 -14.21 4.02
CA LEU A 163 -11.61 -15.41 3.75
C LEU A 163 -11.46 -16.49 4.83
N TYR A 164 -10.28 -16.66 5.41
CA TYR A 164 -10.07 -17.59 6.51
C TYR A 164 -10.79 -17.12 7.79
N GLY A 165 -10.73 -15.82 8.10
CA GLY A 165 -11.48 -15.21 9.19
C GLY A 165 -12.99 -15.44 9.06
N ASP A 166 -13.52 -15.22 7.85
CA ASP A 166 -14.94 -15.38 7.54
C ASP A 166 -15.40 -16.83 7.57
N LEU A 167 -14.74 -17.70 6.81
CA LEU A 167 -15.23 -19.05 6.52
C LEU A 167 -14.81 -20.09 7.55
N VAL A 168 -13.69 -19.87 8.24
CA VAL A 168 -13.11 -20.84 9.16
C VAL A 168 -13.26 -20.40 10.61
N LEU A 169 -13.09 -19.10 10.89
CA LEU A 169 -13.22 -18.57 12.26
C LEU A 169 -14.62 -18.03 12.57
N ASP A 170 -15.50 -17.86 11.56
CA ASP A 170 -16.80 -17.18 11.66
C ASP A 170 -16.68 -15.80 12.34
N GLN A 171 -15.55 -15.11 12.12
CA GLN A 171 -15.21 -13.82 12.72
C GLN A 171 -14.68 -12.86 11.64
N PRO A 172 -15.57 -12.15 10.93
CA PRO A 172 -15.16 -11.25 9.85
C PRO A 172 -14.29 -10.08 10.33
N ASP A 173 -14.56 -9.60 11.55
CA ASP A 173 -13.81 -8.51 12.16
C ASP A 173 -12.63 -9.00 13.03
N ASN A 174 -12.19 -10.25 12.83
CA ASN A 174 -11.10 -10.81 13.63
C ASN A 174 -9.83 -9.96 13.51
N PHE A 175 -9.26 -9.61 14.66
CA PHE A 175 -8.11 -8.74 14.77
C PHE A 175 -6.94 -9.15 13.85
N TRP A 176 -6.61 -10.44 13.82
CA TRP A 176 -5.46 -10.92 13.06
C TRP A 176 -5.75 -11.04 11.57
N THR A 177 -6.85 -11.70 11.20
CA THR A 177 -7.15 -11.98 9.80
C THR A 177 -7.75 -10.79 9.06
N GLY A 178 -8.50 -9.93 9.75
CA GLY A 178 -9.11 -8.73 9.20
C GLY A 178 -8.16 -7.52 9.18
N TRP A 179 -7.22 -7.43 10.12
CA TRP A 179 -6.38 -6.21 10.27
C TRP A 179 -4.88 -6.49 10.22
N ILE A 180 -4.34 -7.28 11.14
CA ILE A 180 -2.89 -7.37 11.31
C ILE A 180 -2.20 -8.01 10.10
N ILE A 181 -2.71 -9.14 9.61
CA ILE A 181 -2.13 -9.81 8.45
C ILE A 181 -2.25 -8.95 7.19
N PRO A 182 -3.43 -8.39 6.84
CA PRO A 182 -3.55 -7.48 5.69
C PRO A 182 -2.63 -6.27 5.77
N ILE A 183 -2.60 -5.55 6.90
CA ILE A 183 -1.74 -4.37 7.07
C ILE A 183 -0.26 -4.76 6.94
N GLY A 184 0.16 -5.87 7.57
CA GLY A 184 1.53 -6.37 7.47
C GLY A 184 1.94 -6.70 6.04
N ALA A 185 1.05 -7.32 5.26
CA ALA A 185 1.29 -7.62 3.84
C ALA A 185 1.45 -6.34 3.00
N LEU A 186 0.59 -5.33 3.23
CA LEU A 186 0.69 -4.04 2.52
C LEU A 186 1.97 -3.27 2.89
N LEU A 187 2.35 -3.27 4.18
CA LEU A 187 3.61 -2.65 4.63
C LEU A 187 4.83 -3.34 4.03
N PHE A 188 4.79 -4.67 3.90
CA PHE A 188 5.84 -5.42 3.21
C PHE A 188 5.93 -5.02 1.73
N ALA A 189 4.80 -4.92 1.02
CA ALA A 189 4.78 -4.48 -0.37
C ALA A 189 5.34 -3.06 -0.55
N LEU A 190 5.01 -2.14 0.37
CA LEU A 190 5.55 -0.78 0.41
C LEU A 190 7.06 -0.80 0.63
N SER A 191 7.54 -1.53 1.64
CA SER A 191 8.97 -1.62 1.93
C SER A 191 9.74 -2.24 0.77
N PHE A 192 9.18 -3.26 0.10
CA PHE A 192 9.76 -3.83 -1.10
C PHE A 192 9.79 -2.84 -2.28
N THR A 193 8.75 -2.01 -2.43
CA THR A 193 8.67 -0.98 -3.48
C THR A 193 9.80 0.05 -3.34
N GLU A 194 10.16 0.41 -2.11
CA GLU A 194 11.25 1.35 -1.82
C GLU A 194 12.63 0.67 -1.90
N TRP A 195 12.76 -0.56 -1.39
CA TRP A 195 14.05 -1.26 -1.28
C TRP A 195 14.54 -1.88 -2.60
N TYR A 196 13.64 -2.49 -3.38
CA TYR A 196 14.03 -3.31 -4.53
C TYR A 196 14.67 -2.53 -5.70
N PRO A 197 14.21 -1.31 -6.05
CA PRO A 197 14.86 -0.52 -7.10
C PRO A 197 16.36 -0.31 -6.86
N ASP A 198 16.76 0.05 -5.63
CA ASP A 198 18.15 0.28 -5.22
C ASP A 198 18.98 -1.01 -5.29
N VAL A 199 18.39 -2.15 -4.98
CA VAL A 199 19.05 -3.47 -5.12
C VAL A 199 19.26 -3.79 -6.60
N ALA A 200 18.24 -3.54 -7.43
CA ALA A 200 18.28 -3.85 -8.84
C ALA A 200 19.28 -2.93 -9.60
N SER A 201 19.37 -1.65 -9.24
CA SER A 201 20.38 -0.74 -9.78
C SER A 201 21.79 -1.17 -9.36
N ALA A 202 21.97 -1.56 -8.10
CA ALA A 202 23.27 -1.99 -7.59
C ALA A 202 23.83 -3.25 -8.29
N GLN A 203 22.93 -4.12 -8.77
CA GLN A 203 23.25 -5.36 -9.49
C GLN A 203 23.36 -5.20 -11.01
N ALA A 204 22.99 -4.05 -11.56
CA ALA A 204 23.03 -3.84 -13.01
C ALA A 204 24.48 -3.86 -13.55
N PRO A 205 24.72 -4.39 -14.77
CA PRO A 205 26.02 -4.30 -15.42
C PRO A 205 26.46 -2.84 -15.55
N ARG A 206 27.69 -2.52 -15.12
CA ARG A 206 28.25 -1.17 -15.12
C ARG A 206 29.31 -0.98 -16.19
N GLU A 207 29.49 0.27 -16.60
CA GLU A 207 30.64 0.64 -17.41
C GLU A 207 31.93 0.74 -16.55
N PRO A 208 33.12 0.44 -17.11
CA PRO A 208 34.37 0.53 -16.36
C PRO A 208 34.64 1.97 -15.89
N GLY A 209 34.59 2.22 -14.57
CA GLY A 209 34.91 3.51 -13.96
C GLY A 209 33.78 4.18 -13.18
N GLU A 210 32.56 3.65 -13.24
CA GLU A 210 31.46 4.12 -12.38
C GLU A 210 31.68 3.73 -10.91
N PRO A 211 31.44 4.64 -9.94
CA PRO A 211 31.46 4.31 -8.52
C PRO A 211 30.55 3.11 -8.22
N GLN A 212 31.03 2.18 -7.39
CA GLN A 212 30.27 1.00 -7.02
C GLN A 212 29.10 1.40 -6.11
N GLU A 213 27.87 1.31 -6.62
CA GLU A 213 26.67 1.46 -5.80
C GLU A 213 26.53 0.22 -4.92
N VAL A 214 26.48 0.44 -3.60
CA VAL A 214 26.37 -0.63 -2.61
C VAL A 214 24.90 -0.97 -2.43
N ALA A 215 24.52 -2.21 -2.73
CA ALA A 215 23.15 -2.67 -2.56
C ALA A 215 22.71 -2.53 -1.09
N PRO A 216 21.48 -2.04 -0.82
CA PRO A 216 20.98 -1.96 0.54
C PRO A 216 20.89 -3.36 1.16
N PRO A 217 21.22 -3.51 2.47
CA PRO A 217 21.15 -4.81 3.13
C PRO A 217 19.70 -5.29 3.24
N LEU A 218 19.52 -6.60 3.30
CA LEU A 218 18.19 -7.23 3.41
C LEU A 218 17.43 -6.81 4.68
N VAL A 219 18.12 -6.36 5.72
CA VAL A 219 17.48 -5.84 6.95
C VAL A 219 16.59 -4.64 6.65
N LYS A 220 16.95 -3.78 5.68
CA LYS A 220 16.17 -2.59 5.32
C LYS A 220 14.76 -2.93 4.80
N LEU A 221 14.59 -4.09 4.16
CA LEU A 221 13.29 -4.59 3.73
C LEU A 221 12.32 -4.86 4.90
N PHE A 222 12.86 -5.02 6.11
CA PHE A 222 12.09 -5.32 7.32
C PHE A 222 12.13 -4.17 8.34
N ASP A 223 12.58 -2.98 7.96
CA ASP A 223 12.64 -1.82 8.86
C ASP A 223 11.25 -1.40 9.37
N PHE A 224 10.19 -1.72 8.62
CA PHE A 224 8.80 -1.48 9.06
C PHE A 224 8.36 -2.41 10.19
N LEU A 225 9.01 -3.58 10.36
CA LEU A 225 8.52 -4.64 11.23
C LEU A 225 8.56 -4.25 12.72
N PRO A 226 9.64 -3.69 13.29
CA PRO A 226 9.65 -3.31 14.69
C PRO A 226 8.58 -2.27 15.10
N PRO A 227 8.41 -1.13 14.40
CA PRO A 227 7.35 -0.18 14.75
C PRO A 227 5.96 -0.76 14.49
N PHE A 228 5.80 -1.60 13.47
CA PHE A 228 4.55 -2.31 13.24
C PHE A 228 4.21 -3.24 14.42
N VAL A 229 5.15 -4.06 14.89
CA VAL A 229 4.97 -4.97 16.04
C VAL A 229 4.60 -4.20 17.31
N VAL A 230 5.21 -3.03 17.55
CA VAL A 230 4.77 -2.14 18.65
C VAL A 230 3.32 -1.71 18.46
N GLY A 231 2.96 -1.26 17.24
CA GLY A 231 1.59 -0.88 16.90
C GLY A 231 0.59 -2.00 17.12
N VAL A 232 0.92 -3.24 16.72
CA VAL A 232 0.09 -4.44 16.98
C VAL A 232 -0.10 -4.65 18.48
N GLY A 233 0.98 -4.60 19.26
CA GLY A 233 0.88 -4.77 20.71
C GLY A 233 0.05 -3.69 21.40
N ILE A 234 0.14 -2.43 20.97
CA ILE A 234 -0.72 -1.35 21.47
C ILE A 234 -2.18 -1.60 21.08
N ALA A 235 -2.44 -1.88 19.79
CA ALA A 235 -3.79 -2.13 19.31
C ALA A 235 -4.44 -3.31 20.03
N MET A 236 -3.68 -4.37 20.30
CA MET A 236 -4.11 -5.53 21.06
C MET A 236 -4.55 -5.16 22.48
N LEU A 237 -3.78 -4.34 23.20
CA LEU A 237 -4.14 -3.87 24.55
C LEU A 237 -5.33 -2.90 24.56
N VAL A 238 -5.53 -2.14 23.49
CA VAL A 238 -6.64 -1.17 23.40
C VAL A 238 -7.96 -1.85 23.05
N THR A 239 -7.89 -2.95 22.32
CA THR A 239 -9.07 -3.63 21.77
C THR A 239 -9.48 -4.86 22.56
N ASP A 240 -8.75 -5.23 23.63
CA ASP A 240 -9.00 -6.39 24.48
C ASP A 240 -9.18 -7.71 23.69
N ASN A 241 -8.52 -7.83 22.53
CA ASN A 241 -8.68 -8.96 21.61
C ASN A 241 -7.95 -10.23 22.08
N ASP A 242 -6.86 -10.09 22.82
CA ASP A 242 -5.93 -11.17 23.21
C ASP A 242 -5.35 -10.88 24.61
N PRO A 243 -4.71 -11.86 25.27
CA PRO A 243 -4.17 -11.67 26.61
C PRO A 243 -3.14 -10.53 26.70
N ASP A 244 -3.26 -9.69 27.74
CA ASP A 244 -2.40 -8.51 27.95
C ASP A 244 -0.89 -8.82 27.88
N TRP A 245 -0.49 -9.99 28.39
CA TRP A 245 0.92 -10.39 28.38
C TRP A 245 1.48 -10.50 26.96
N LEU A 246 0.66 -10.90 25.98
CA LEU A 246 1.05 -10.99 24.58
C LEU A 246 1.25 -9.58 24.00
N GLY A 247 0.30 -8.68 24.24
CA GLY A 247 0.40 -7.27 23.82
C GLY A 247 1.64 -6.58 24.39
N ILE A 248 1.88 -6.74 25.70
CA ILE A 248 3.08 -6.22 26.38
C ILE A 248 4.35 -6.81 25.78
N THR A 249 4.37 -8.12 25.51
CA THR A 249 5.54 -8.80 24.90
C THR A 249 5.84 -8.23 23.52
N LEU A 250 4.82 -8.04 22.68
CA LEU A 250 4.98 -7.43 21.35
C LEU A 250 5.54 -6.00 21.45
N ILE A 251 5.02 -5.18 22.36
CA ILE A 251 5.53 -3.81 22.59
C ILE A 251 7.01 -3.84 22.98
N VAL A 252 7.40 -4.68 23.95
CA VAL A 252 8.78 -4.77 24.42
C VAL A 252 9.71 -5.25 23.30
N VAL A 253 9.34 -6.32 22.59
CA VAL A 253 10.14 -6.87 21.49
C VAL A 253 10.30 -5.85 20.36
N GLY A 254 9.20 -5.20 19.94
CA GLY A 254 9.23 -4.18 18.89
C GLY A 254 10.02 -2.93 19.29
N ALA A 255 9.92 -2.48 20.55
CA ALA A 255 10.68 -1.34 21.06
C ALA A 255 12.19 -1.64 21.12
N VAL A 256 12.57 -2.84 21.57
CA VAL A 256 13.98 -3.30 21.58
C VAL A 256 14.50 -3.39 20.15
N GLY A 257 13.74 -3.97 19.22
CA GLY A 257 14.09 -4.03 17.80
C GLY A 257 14.30 -2.63 17.19
N THR A 258 13.37 -1.71 17.46
CA THR A 258 13.46 -0.31 16.99
C THR A 258 14.71 0.39 17.55
N ALA A 259 15.02 0.19 18.83
CA ALA A 259 16.21 0.75 19.46
C ALA A 259 17.51 0.16 18.88
N ALA A 260 17.52 -1.14 18.55
CA ALA A 260 18.67 -1.80 17.93
C ALA A 260 18.96 -1.25 16.53
N LEU A 261 17.92 -1.09 15.69
CA LEU A 261 18.06 -0.49 14.35
C LEU A 261 18.62 0.93 14.41
N ARG A 262 18.07 1.77 15.29
CA ARG A 262 18.56 3.16 15.47
C ARG A 262 20.02 3.22 15.91
N ARG A 263 20.46 2.30 16.77
CA ARG A 263 21.86 2.22 17.21
C ARG A 263 22.78 1.83 16.06
N ALA A 264 22.39 0.86 15.23
CA ALA A 264 23.17 0.43 14.06
C ALA A 264 23.36 1.58 13.05
N ASP A 265 22.30 2.35 12.78
CA ASP A 265 22.36 3.53 11.91
C ASP A 265 23.26 4.65 12.44
N THR A 266 23.26 4.85 13.76
CA THR A 266 24.11 5.87 14.39
C THR A 266 25.59 5.48 14.31
N GLN A 267 25.90 4.20 14.50
CA GLN A 267 27.27 3.69 14.40
C GLN A 267 27.82 3.79 12.98
N SER A 268 27.04 3.41 11.95
CA SER A 268 27.48 3.48 10.54
C SER A 268 27.79 4.92 10.09
N ARG A 269 27.01 5.90 10.56
CA ARG A 269 27.26 7.33 10.29
C ARG A 269 28.54 7.82 10.97
N SER A 270 28.82 7.38 12.19
CA SER A 270 30.03 7.78 12.92
C SER A 270 31.31 7.21 12.30
N SER A 271 31.28 5.99 11.76
CA SER A 271 32.42 5.37 11.08
C SER A 271 32.71 5.93 9.69
N SER A 272 31.73 6.58 9.06
CA SER A 272 31.89 7.26 7.75
C SER A 272 32.42 8.70 7.91
N ALA A 273 32.31 9.28 9.10
CA ALA A 273 32.75 10.64 9.41
C ALA A 273 34.16 10.72 10.05
N ALA A 274 34.79 9.58 10.34
CA ALA A 274 36.13 9.44 10.92
C ALA A 274 37.12 8.93 9.87
#